data_AF-A0A918I388-F1
#
_entry.id   AF-A0A918I388-F1
#
_cell.length_a   1.000
_cell.length_b   1.000
_cell.length_c   1.000
_cell.angle_alpha   90.00
_cell.angle_beta   90.00
_cell.angle_gamma   90.00
#
_symmetry.space_group_name_H-M   'P 1'
#
loop_
_entity.id
_entity.type
_entity.pdbx_description
1 polymer ?
#
loop_
_entity_poly.entity_id
_entity_poly.type
_entity_poly.pdbx_seq_one_letter_code
_entity_poly.pdbx_strand_id
1 'polypeptide(L)'
;MIYVIGVEGSQVVKIGLGGNPQERLGQLQTGNPHELLLLWVHEGGRALESHLHATFLEYRVRGEWFDLSPLGDATQAVKDAVRAASGRLLPAPRRQRTARRPAVQPVVETREALFEGRFPAAVTFVDSPVFHGWDDRFPPAR
;
A
#
# COMPACT_ATOMS: atom_id res chain seq x y z
N MET A 1 3.87 -2.53 0.26
CA MET A 1 4.46 -3.14 1.46
C MET A 1 3.57 -4.27 1.93
N ILE A 2 4.14 -5.44 2.21
CA ILE A 2 3.46 -6.55 2.86
C ILE A 2 3.42 -6.27 4.37
N TYR A 3 2.31 -6.57 5.02
CA TYR A 3 2.17 -6.48 6.47
C TYR A 3 1.55 -7.75 7.04
N VAL A 4 1.88 -8.02 8.30
CA VAL A 4 1.31 -9.09 9.11
C VAL A 4 0.72 -8.48 10.38
N ILE A 5 -0.59 -8.66 10.55
CA ILE A 5 -1.31 -8.24 11.75
C ILE A 5 -1.75 -9.50 12.50
N GLY A 6 -1.38 -9.64 13.76
CA GLY A 6 -1.76 -10.78 14.59
C GLY A 6 -2.79 -10.42 15.64
N VAL A 7 -3.48 -11.44 16.16
CA VAL A 7 -4.29 -11.30 17.37
C VAL A 7 -3.39 -11.59 18.57
N GLU A 8 -3.38 -10.69 19.56
CA GLU A 8 -2.57 -10.83 20.77
C GLU A 8 -2.80 -12.19 21.46
N GLY A 9 -1.71 -12.83 21.89
CA GLY A 9 -1.76 -14.12 22.58
C GLY A 9 -2.08 -15.34 21.70
N SER A 10 -2.13 -15.17 20.37
CA SER A 10 -2.43 -16.25 19.43
C SER A 10 -1.42 -16.30 18.27
N GLN A 11 -1.53 -17.35 17.44
CA GLN A 11 -0.78 -17.48 16.18
C GLN A 11 -1.68 -17.23 14.95
N VAL A 12 -2.83 -16.57 15.17
CA VAL A 12 -3.74 -16.17 14.10
C VAL A 12 -3.29 -14.83 13.54
N VAL A 13 -3.01 -14.81 12.24
CA VAL A 13 -2.48 -13.65 11.55
C VAL A 13 -3.24 -13.32 10.28
N LYS A 14 -3.34 -12.04 9.98
CA LYS A 14 -3.73 -11.49 8.70
C LYS A 14 -2.49 -11.14 7.90
N ILE A 15 -2.41 -11.61 6.66
CA ILE A 15 -1.35 -11.24 5.71
C ILE A 15 -1.97 -10.37 4.62
N GLY A 16 -1.47 -9.15 4.42
CA GLY A 16 -2.00 -8.26 3.39
C GLY A 16 -0.96 -7.33 2.78
N LEU A 17 -1.32 -6.71 1.66
CA LEU A 17 -0.57 -5.69 0.96
C LEU A 17 -1.18 -4.29 1.17
N GLY A 18 -0.35 -3.29 1.45
CA GLY A 18 -0.82 -1.90 1.63
C GLY A 18 0.31 -0.88 1.71
N GLY A 19 -0.08 0.40 1.76
CA GLY A 19 0.84 1.54 1.96
C GLY A 19 0.92 2.04 3.40
N ASN A 20 -0.12 1.80 4.22
CA ASN A 20 -0.20 2.28 5.59
C ASN A 20 -0.71 1.18 6.54
N PRO A 21 0.17 0.28 7.02
CA PRO A 21 -0.23 -0.84 7.88
C PRO A 21 -0.86 -0.41 9.22
N GLN A 22 -0.40 0.71 9.82
CA GLN A 22 -0.93 1.23 11.09
C GLN A 22 -2.38 1.72 10.95
N GLU A 23 -2.69 2.47 9.89
CA GLU A 23 -4.07 2.88 9.63
C GLU A 23 -4.97 1.67 9.40
N ARG A 24 -4.46 0.68 8.67
CA ARG A 24 -5.19 -0.57 8.42
C ARG A 24 -5.42 -1.37 9.70
N LEU A 25 -4.45 -1.41 10.62
CA LEU A 25 -4.59 -2.00 11.94
C LEU A 25 -5.75 -1.34 12.70
N GLY A 26 -5.77 0.00 12.77
CA GLY A 26 -6.84 0.75 13.44
C GLY A 26 -8.21 0.46 12.84
N GLN A 27 -8.33 0.44 11.50
CA GLN A 27 -9.58 0.08 10.82
C GLN A 27 -10.05 -1.34 11.18
N LEU A 28 -9.14 -2.32 11.18
CA LEU A 28 -9.48 -3.71 11.49
C LEU A 28 -9.87 -3.90 12.96
N GLN A 29 -9.24 -3.17 13.87
CA GLN A 29 -9.53 -3.24 15.30
C GLN A 29 -10.97 -2.84 15.62
N THR A 30 -11.56 -1.88 14.88
CA THR A 30 -12.96 -1.45 15.10
C THR A 30 -13.99 -2.59 14.97
N GLY A 31 -13.68 -3.61 14.17
CA GLY A 31 -14.53 -4.78 13.95
C GLY A 31 -14.02 -6.06 14.62
N ASN A 32 -12.94 -6.00 15.40
CA ASN A 32 -12.36 -7.15 16.07
C ASN A 32 -12.37 -6.95 17.60
N PRO A 33 -13.01 -7.84 18.38
CA PRO A 33 -13.05 -7.71 19.83
C PRO A 33 -11.71 -8.01 20.51
N HIS A 34 -10.78 -8.69 19.83
CA HIS A 34 -9.46 -9.00 20.37
C HIS A 34 -8.43 -7.94 19.95
N GLU A 35 -7.44 -7.70 20.80
CA GLU A 35 -6.34 -6.78 20.50
C GLU A 35 -5.53 -7.27 19.29
N LEU A 36 -5.31 -6.36 18.35
CA LEU A 36 -4.53 -6.60 17.15
C LEU A 36 -3.17 -5.92 17.23
N LEU A 37 -2.14 -6.64 16.81
CA LEU A 37 -0.76 -6.16 16.80
C LEU A 37 -0.20 -6.16 15.39
N LEU A 38 0.48 -5.09 14.98
CA LEU A 38 1.29 -5.10 13.77
C LEU A 38 2.60 -5.84 14.05
N LEU A 39 2.63 -7.13 13.70
CA LEU A 39 3.74 -8.02 14.03
C LEU A 39 4.94 -7.84 13.11
N TRP A 40 4.70 -7.55 11.83
CA TRP A 40 5.77 -7.48 10.84
C TRP A 40 5.37 -6.70 9.59
N VAL A 41 6.38 -6.07 8.96
CA VAL A 41 6.26 -5.40 7.66
C VAL A 41 7.46 -5.76 6.78
N HIS A 42 7.23 -5.81 5.46
CA HIS A 42 8.26 -6.16 4.49
C HIS A 42 8.02 -5.50 3.14
N GLU A 43 9.09 -5.14 2.44
CA GLU A 43 8.98 -4.65 1.07
C GLU A 43 8.52 -5.76 0.12
N GLY A 44 7.51 -5.47 -0.69
CA GLY A 44 6.89 -6.49 -1.52
C GLY A 44 5.64 -6.01 -2.22
N GLY A 45 5.20 -6.79 -3.20
CA GLY A 45 4.03 -6.53 -4.01
C GLY A 45 3.10 -7.74 -4.10
N ARG A 46 2.10 -7.64 -4.97
CA ARG A 46 1.06 -8.66 -5.17
C ARG A 46 1.59 -10.07 -5.39
N ALA A 47 2.73 -10.22 -6.07
CA ALA A 47 3.35 -11.53 -6.30
C ALA A 47 3.78 -12.22 -5.00
N LEU A 48 4.40 -11.47 -4.07
CA LEU A 48 4.81 -12.00 -2.78
C LEU A 48 3.59 -12.28 -1.89
N GLU A 49 2.60 -11.38 -1.87
CA GLU A 49 1.33 -11.59 -1.17
C GLU A 49 0.63 -12.88 -1.62
N SER A 50 0.47 -13.04 -2.94
CA SER A 50 -0.16 -14.22 -3.53
C SER A 50 0.60 -15.50 -3.20
N HIS A 51 1.94 -15.44 -3.21
CA HIS A 51 2.77 -16.56 -2.81
C HIS A 51 2.56 -16.92 -1.33
N LEU A 52 2.55 -15.94 -0.42
CA LEU A 52 2.31 -16.20 1.00
C LEU A 52 0.92 -16.78 1.25
N HIS A 53 -0.11 -16.24 0.59
CA HIS A 53 -1.48 -16.77 0.68
C HIS A 53 -1.57 -18.22 0.16
N ALA A 54 -0.85 -18.55 -0.92
CA ALA A 54 -0.77 -19.91 -1.44
C ALA A 54 0.00 -20.85 -0.48
N THR A 55 1.13 -20.39 0.05
CA THR A 55 1.97 -21.16 1.00
C THR A 55 1.21 -21.51 2.27
N PHE A 56 0.34 -20.63 2.76
CA PHE A 56 -0.44 -20.86 3.98
C PHE A 56 -1.89 -21.25 3.73
N LEU A 57 -2.25 -21.67 2.51
CA LEU A 57 -3.64 -21.93 2.14
C LEU A 57 -4.33 -22.96 3.05
N GLU A 58 -3.60 -24.00 3.48
CA GLU A 58 -4.12 -25.05 4.38
C GLU A 58 -4.43 -24.55 5.80
N TYR A 59 -3.88 -23.40 6.19
CA TYR A 59 -4.08 -22.77 7.50
C TYR A 59 -5.12 -21.65 7.45
N ARG A 60 -5.81 -21.47 6.33
CA ARG A 60 -6.76 -20.35 6.13
C ARG A 60 -7.99 -20.52 7.02
N VAL A 61 -8.25 -19.52 7.87
CA VAL A 61 -9.46 -19.45 8.71
C VAL A 61 -10.59 -18.79 7.93
N ARG A 62 -10.40 -17.54 7.49
CA ARG A 62 -11.40 -16.76 6.74
C ARG A 62 -10.75 -15.58 6.02
N GLY A 63 -11.09 -15.38 4.75
CA GLY A 63 -10.58 -14.24 3.99
C GLY A 63 -9.06 -14.29 3.89
N GLU A 64 -8.36 -13.35 4.52
CA GLU A 64 -6.90 -13.26 4.54
C GLU A 64 -6.32 -13.58 5.93
N TRP A 65 -7.11 -14.22 6.80
CA TRP A 65 -6.70 -14.67 8.13
C TRP A 65 -6.29 -16.15 8.10
N PHE A 66 -5.19 -16.46 8.77
CA PHE A 66 -4.55 -17.77 8.81
C PHE A 66 -4.21 -18.14 10.26
N ASP A 67 -4.47 -19.38 10.66
CA ASP A 67 -4.08 -19.92 11.96
C ASP A 67 -2.78 -20.73 11.82
N LEU A 68 -1.66 -20.09 12.16
CA LEU A 68 -0.34 -20.69 12.04
C LEU A 68 0.11 -21.42 13.31
N SER A 69 -0.81 -21.66 14.26
CA SER A 69 -0.51 -22.41 15.49
C SER A 69 0.23 -23.75 15.24
N PRO A 70 -0.13 -24.55 14.20
CA PRO A 70 0.59 -25.79 13.90
C PRO A 70 2.05 -25.60 13.46
N LEU A 71 2.43 -24.38 13.03
CA LEU A 71 3.79 -24.04 12.57
C LEU A 71 4.65 -23.42 13.68
N GLY A 72 4.10 -23.19 14.88
CA GLY A 72 4.78 -22.50 15.97
C GLY A 72 4.62 -20.98 15.88
N ASP A 73 5.73 -20.24 15.89
CA ASP A 73 5.68 -18.77 15.83
C ASP A 73 5.27 -18.28 14.43
N ALA A 74 4.10 -17.64 14.35
CA ALA A 74 3.50 -17.17 13.11
C ALA A 74 4.38 -16.13 12.40
N THR A 75 5.03 -15.23 13.15
CA THR A 75 5.89 -14.20 12.55
C THR A 75 7.13 -14.83 11.91
N GLN A 76 7.71 -15.82 12.57
CA GLN A 76 8.86 -16.57 12.07
C GLN A 76 8.48 -17.41 10.85
N ALA A 77 7.33 -18.10 10.89
CA ALA A 77 6.83 -18.86 9.75
C ALA A 77 6.66 -17.97 8.50
N VAL A 78 6.07 -16.78 8.64
CA VAL A 78 5.94 -15.84 7.51
C VAL A 78 7.32 -15.34 7.02
N LYS A 79 8.24 -15.00 7.93
CA LYS A 79 9.61 -14.57 7.55
C LYS A 79 10.35 -15.64 6.76
N ASP A 80 10.22 -16.91 7.16
CA ASP A 80 10.87 -18.02 6.47
C ASP A 80 10.25 -18.29 5.10
N ALA A 81 8.92 -18.16 4.96
CA ALA A 81 8.27 -18.20 3.66
C ALA A 81 8.76 -17.07 2.73
N VAL A 82 8.93 -15.84 3.24
CA VAL A 82 9.48 -14.73 2.43
C VAL A 82 10.94 -14.99 2.01
N ARG A 83 11.76 -15.57 2.88
CA ARG A 83 13.14 -15.98 2.53
C ARG A 83 13.14 -17.05 1.44
N ALA A 84 12.28 -18.05 1.53
CA ALA A 84 12.13 -19.09 0.51
C ALA A 84 11.61 -18.52 -0.84
N ALA A 85 10.76 -17.51 -0.79
CA ALA A 85 10.21 -16.81 -1.95
C ALA A 85 11.25 -15.97 -2.69
N SER A 86 12.15 -15.31 -1.96
CA SER A 86 13.14 -14.37 -2.51
C SER A 86 14.10 -15.04 -3.52
N GLY A 87 14.33 -16.35 -3.39
CA GLY A 87 15.09 -17.14 -4.37
C GLY A 87 14.33 -17.53 -5.64
N ARG A 88 12.99 -17.45 -5.64
CA ARG A 88 12.13 -17.91 -6.76
C ARG A 88 11.31 -16.81 -7.44
N LEU A 89 11.04 -15.70 -6.74
CA LEU A 89 10.06 -14.68 -7.16
C LEU A 89 10.64 -13.30 -7.48
N LEU A 90 11.95 -13.08 -7.32
CA LEU A 90 12.59 -11.81 -7.69
C LEU A 90 13.11 -11.86 -9.14
N PRO A 91 12.54 -11.09 -10.10
CA PRO A 91 13.30 -10.74 -11.28
C PRO A 91 14.44 -9.78 -10.89
N ALA A 92 15.61 -9.95 -11.51
CA ALA A 92 16.74 -9.04 -11.38
C ALA A 92 16.29 -7.56 -11.54
N PRO A 93 16.92 -6.60 -10.84
CA PRO A 93 16.52 -5.20 -10.92
C PRO A 93 16.49 -4.76 -12.38
N ARG A 94 15.34 -4.24 -12.85
CA ARG A 94 15.22 -3.62 -14.16
C ARG A 94 16.32 -2.56 -14.27
N ARG A 95 17.31 -2.79 -15.13
CA ARG A 95 18.32 -1.79 -15.49
C ARG A 95 17.58 -0.48 -15.78
N GLN A 96 17.80 0.53 -14.96
CA GLN A 96 17.48 1.90 -15.35
C GLN A 96 18.24 2.13 -16.67
N ARG A 97 17.50 2.44 -17.74
CA ARG A 97 18.09 3.00 -18.95
C ARG A 97 18.87 4.22 -18.50
N THR A 98 20.20 4.13 -18.49
CA THR A 98 21.06 5.28 -18.31
C THR A 98 20.71 6.27 -19.42
N ALA A 99 20.14 7.40 -19.03
CA ALA A 99 19.95 8.53 -19.93
C ALA A 99 21.34 8.98 -20.38
N ARG A 100 21.73 8.62 -21.59
CA ARG A 100 22.88 9.23 -22.27
C ARG A 100 22.51 10.68 -22.61
N ARG A 101 23.17 11.63 -21.97
CA ARG A 101 23.50 12.97 -22.51
C ARG A 101 24.94 13.28 -22.08
N PRO A 102 25.73 14.07 -22.84
CA PRO A 102 25.27 15.09 -23.78
C PRO A 102 25.90 14.99 -25.20
N ALA A 103 25.26 15.62 -26.19
CA ALA A 103 25.96 16.16 -27.34
C ALA A 103 25.70 17.67 -27.36
N VAL A 104 26.77 18.43 -27.20
CA VAL A 104 26.82 19.88 -27.43
C VAL A 104 27.30 20.09 -28.85
N GLN A 105 26.72 21.09 -29.54
CA GLN A 105 27.32 22.09 -30.46
C GLN A 105 26.37 22.42 -31.63
N PRO A 106 26.53 23.57 -32.33
CA PRO A 106 26.89 24.92 -31.88
C PRO A 106 25.81 25.96 -32.28
N VAL A 107 26.07 27.22 -31.93
CA VAL A 107 25.22 28.39 -32.19
C VAL A 107 25.13 28.73 -33.68
N VAL A 108 23.94 29.12 -34.16
CA VAL A 108 23.80 30.02 -35.31
C VAL A 108 22.66 30.97 -35.03
N GLU A 109 23.02 32.24 -34.96
CA GLU A 109 22.17 33.40 -34.77
C GLU A 109 21.55 33.79 -36.13
N THR A 110 20.25 34.06 -36.17
CA THR A 110 19.65 34.93 -37.20
C THR A 110 18.35 35.53 -36.69
N ARG A 111 18.21 36.82 -36.99
CA ARG A 111 17.33 37.85 -36.44
C ARG A 111 15.81 37.63 -36.60
N GLU A 112 15.12 38.21 -35.62
CA GLU A 112 13.89 39.04 -35.71
C GLU A 112 12.79 38.63 -36.69
N ALA A 113 11.60 38.31 -36.17
CA ALA A 113 10.41 39.12 -36.38
C ALA A 113 9.16 38.58 -35.64
N LEU A 114 8.42 39.55 -35.08
CA LEU A 114 6.95 39.60 -34.99
C LEU A 114 6.23 38.70 -33.96
N PHE A 115 6.10 39.28 -32.77
CA PHE A 115 4.85 39.51 -32.03
C PHE A 115 3.56 39.04 -32.74
N GLU A 116 2.82 38.12 -32.12
CA GLU A 116 1.36 38.13 -31.91
C GLU A 116 0.86 36.76 -31.39
N GLY A 117 -0.03 36.76 -30.39
CA GLY A 117 -0.86 35.58 -30.09
C GLY A 117 -0.74 34.99 -28.68
N ARG A 118 -1.24 35.73 -27.69
CA ARG A 118 -1.54 35.30 -26.33
C ARG A 118 -2.50 34.09 -26.33
N PHE A 119 -2.06 32.94 -25.84
CA PHE A 119 -2.89 31.76 -25.55
C PHE A 119 -3.56 31.87 -24.15
N PRO A 120 -4.64 31.11 -23.89
CA PRO A 120 -5.82 31.57 -23.14
C PRO A 120 -5.69 31.50 -21.62
N ALA A 121 -6.32 32.45 -20.93
CA ALA A 121 -6.49 32.42 -19.49
C ALA A 121 -7.80 31.70 -19.11
N ALA A 122 -7.61 30.66 -18.29
CA ALA A 122 -8.46 30.04 -17.29
C ALA A 122 -9.93 30.49 -17.14
N VAL A 123 -10.79 29.47 -17.18
CA VAL A 123 -12.15 29.40 -16.65
C VAL A 123 -12.21 29.89 -15.21
N THR A 124 -13.04 30.90 -14.93
CA THR A 124 -13.45 31.27 -13.57
C THR A 124 -14.65 30.41 -13.15
N PHE A 125 -14.48 29.58 -12.13
CA PHE A 125 -15.59 28.92 -11.45
C PHE A 125 -16.30 29.91 -10.54
N VAL A 126 -17.63 29.97 -10.67
CA VAL A 126 -18.57 30.75 -9.89
C VAL A 126 -18.98 29.96 -8.64
N ASP A 127 -18.96 30.69 -7.52
CA ASP A 127 -19.67 30.58 -6.25
C ASP A 127 -19.86 29.24 -5.51
N SER A 128 -19.51 29.35 -4.22
CA SER A 128 -19.89 28.49 -3.10
C SER A 128 -21.41 28.29 -2.97
N PRO A 129 -21.84 27.27 -2.21
CA PRO A 129 -22.47 27.63 -0.93
C PRO A 129 -21.98 26.81 0.27
N VAL A 130 -21.56 27.57 1.28
CA VAL A 130 -21.84 27.45 2.71
C VAL A 130 -22.44 26.11 3.19
N PHE A 131 -21.66 25.37 3.96
CA PHE A 131 -22.14 24.25 4.79
C PHE A 131 -22.93 24.83 5.98
N HIS A 132 -24.25 24.58 6.03
CA HIS A 132 -25.08 24.82 7.21
C HIS A 132 -25.20 23.53 8.02
N GLY A 133 -24.92 23.64 9.33
CA GLY A 133 -25.56 22.91 10.42
C GLY A 133 -25.63 21.38 10.32
N TRP A 134 -24.76 20.69 11.06
CA TRP A 134 -25.12 19.39 11.62
C TRP A 134 -25.63 19.64 13.03
N ASP A 135 -26.95 19.50 13.19
CA ASP A 135 -27.55 19.27 14.50
C ASP A 135 -28.56 18.11 14.42
N ASP A 136 -28.60 17.39 15.53
CA ASP A 136 -29.69 16.59 16.05
C ASP A 136 -29.88 15.10 15.69
N ARG A 137 -29.52 14.29 16.71
CA ARG A 137 -30.32 13.24 17.38
C ARG A 137 -29.85 11.78 17.23
N PHE A 138 -29.04 11.36 18.20
CA PHE A 138 -29.04 9.98 18.70
C PHE A 138 -29.91 9.89 19.97
N PRO A 139 -30.94 9.04 20.04
CA PRO A 139 -31.54 8.66 21.32
C PRO A 139 -30.67 7.60 22.03
N PRO A 140 -30.61 7.59 23.37
CA PRO A 140 -29.91 6.53 24.09
C PRO A 140 -30.70 5.21 24.04
N ALA A 141 -29.99 4.11 23.81
CA ALA A 141 -30.52 2.76 23.97
C ALA A 141 -30.72 2.44 25.47
N ARG A 142 -31.82 1.75 25.75
CA ARG A 142 -32.27 1.31 27.09
C ARG A 142 -31.40 0.21 27.68
#